data_AF-A0A377YV00-F1
#
_entry.id   AF-A0A377YV00-F1
#
_cell.length_a   1.000
_cell.length_b   1.000
_cell.length_c   1.000
_cell.angle_alpha   90.00
_cell.angle_beta   90.00
_cell.angle_gamma   90.00
#
_symmetry.space_group_name_H-M   'P 1'
#
loop_
_entity.id
_entity.type
_entity.pdbx_description
1 polymer ?
#
loop_
_entity_poly.entity_id
_entity_poly.type
_entity_poly.pdbx_seq_one_letter_code
_entity_poly.pdbx_strand_id
1 'polypeptide(L)'
;MSRLADIREQDATGKAADIFAGIKKAMGKVPNAYLTIGGHSPAALQQALAHNAMLHKGSLSAQQLEAINLSVSEATGCDYCLAAHTLMAKKAGFSSEQIHALRRGSMRKRRSLMRW
;
A
#
# COMPACT_ATOMS: atom_id res chain seq x y z
N MET A 1 -9.44 -15.10 15.05
CA MET A 1 -8.09 -15.26 15.64
C MET A 1 -7.05 -15.12 14.54
N SER A 2 -5.91 -14.49 14.81
CA SER A 2 -4.82 -14.38 13.82
C SER A 2 -4.26 -15.77 13.49
N ARG A 3 -3.93 -16.01 12.21
CA ARG A 3 -3.27 -17.24 11.75
C ARG A 3 -1.74 -17.12 11.75
N LEU A 4 -1.22 -15.92 11.96
CA LEU A 4 0.20 -15.61 12.04
C LEU A 4 0.54 -15.17 13.46
N ALA A 5 1.75 -15.49 13.92
CA ALA A 5 2.20 -15.01 15.22
C ALA A 5 2.30 -13.47 15.20
N ASP A 6 1.83 -12.85 16.28
CA ASP A 6 1.95 -11.40 16.46
C ASP A 6 3.41 -11.05 16.73
N ILE A 7 3.96 -10.13 15.93
CA ILE A 7 5.33 -9.63 16.07
C ILE A 7 5.27 -8.19 16.54
N ARG A 8 6.02 -7.86 17.59
CA ARG A 8 6.16 -6.49 18.07
C ARG A 8 7.36 -5.83 17.40
N GLU A 9 7.21 -4.58 16.96
CA GLU A 9 8.29 -3.82 16.28
C GLU A 9 9.58 -3.81 17.11
N GLN A 10 9.47 -3.61 18.43
CA GLN A 10 10.61 -3.53 19.34
C GLN A 10 11.37 -4.85 19.53
N ASP A 11 10.77 -5.99 19.18
CA ASP A 11 11.42 -7.30 19.28
C ASP A 11 12.15 -7.69 17.99
N ALA A 12 11.97 -6.92 16.92
CA ALA A 12 12.64 -7.18 15.67
C ALA A 12 14.16 -7.00 15.82
N THR A 13 14.92 -7.93 15.26
CA THR A 13 16.39 -7.90 15.27
C THR A 13 16.95 -8.08 13.87
N GLY A 14 18.24 -7.76 13.71
CA GLY A 14 18.96 -7.88 12.44
C GLY A 14 18.25 -7.16 11.30
N LYS A 15 18.18 -7.82 10.14
CA LYS A 15 17.66 -7.23 8.90
C LYS A 15 16.22 -6.71 9.00
N ALA A 16 15.36 -7.31 9.82
CA ALA A 16 14.00 -6.84 10.02
C ALA A 16 13.99 -5.45 10.69
N ALA A 17 14.80 -5.30 11.75
CA ALA A 17 14.92 -4.04 12.49
C ALA A 17 15.44 -2.91 11.58
N ASP A 18 16.43 -3.20 10.74
CA ASP A 18 16.98 -2.21 9.79
C ASP A 18 15.92 -1.73 8.79
N ILE A 19 15.13 -2.66 8.23
CA ILE A 19 14.05 -2.32 7.29
C ILE A 19 12.96 -1.49 8.01
N PHE A 20 12.57 -1.87 9.22
CA PHE A 20 11.58 -1.16 10.02
C PHE A 20 12.03 0.26 10.37
N ALA A 21 13.30 0.45 10.75
CA ALA A 21 13.87 1.77 10.98
C ALA A 21 13.79 2.66 9.72
N GLY A 22 14.11 2.09 8.55
CA GLY A 22 13.98 2.78 7.27
C GLY A 22 12.53 3.20 6.94
N ILE A 23 11.56 2.30 7.13
CA ILE A 23 10.13 2.59 6.94
C ILE A 23 9.68 3.71 7.88
N LYS A 24 10.06 3.63 9.18
CA LYS A 24 9.68 4.61 10.19
C LYS A 24 10.23 6.00 9.86
N LYS A 25 11.47 6.08 9.37
CA LYS A 25 12.06 7.33 8.89
C LYS A 25 11.28 7.94 7.72
N ALA A 26 10.79 7.11 6.80
CA ALA A 26 10.06 7.57 5.62
C ALA A 26 8.57 7.87 5.87
N MET A 27 7.91 7.13 6.77
CA MET A 27 6.46 7.13 6.95
C MET A 27 6.00 7.56 8.36
N GLY A 28 6.93 7.80 9.27
CA GLY A 28 6.68 8.12 10.69
C GLY A 28 6.35 6.92 11.58
N LYS A 29 5.88 5.82 10.99
CA LYS A 29 5.56 4.55 11.68
C LYS A 29 5.69 3.37 10.73
N VAL A 30 5.82 2.15 11.27
CA VAL A 30 5.74 0.91 10.49
C VAL A 30 4.27 0.50 10.35
N PRO A 31 3.70 0.42 9.13
CA PRO A 31 2.35 -0.11 8.94
C PRO A 31 2.25 -1.57 9.39
N ASN A 32 1.13 -1.95 10.02
CA ASN A 32 0.91 -3.33 10.51
C ASN A 32 1.12 -4.41 9.44
N ALA A 33 0.78 -4.15 8.17
CA ALA A 33 1.05 -5.09 7.08
C ALA A 33 2.56 -5.31 6.89
N TYR A 34 3.37 -4.24 6.91
CA TYR A 34 4.83 -4.33 6.81
C TYR A 34 5.45 -4.94 8.06
N LEU A 35 4.93 -4.60 9.25
CA LEU A 35 5.37 -5.23 10.51
C LEU A 35 5.14 -6.76 10.46
N THR A 36 3.98 -7.20 10.00
CA THR A 36 3.65 -8.62 9.86
C THR A 36 4.56 -9.27 8.82
N ILE A 37 4.65 -8.73 7.61
CA ILE A 37 5.47 -9.32 6.53
C ILE A 37 6.94 -9.36 6.94
N GLY A 38 7.50 -8.26 7.44
CA GLY A 38 8.91 -8.17 7.81
C GLY A 38 9.27 -8.97 9.05
N GLY A 39 8.33 -9.12 9.98
CA GLY A 39 8.52 -9.93 11.18
C GLY A 39 8.61 -11.43 10.87
N HIS A 40 7.90 -11.89 9.84
CA HIS A 40 7.93 -13.29 9.38
C HIS A 40 8.94 -13.54 8.25
N SER A 41 9.17 -12.55 7.39
CA SER A 41 10.10 -12.63 6.26
C SER A 41 10.64 -11.25 5.87
N PRO A 42 11.82 -10.87 6.41
CA PRO A 42 12.48 -9.63 6.03
C PRO A 42 12.77 -9.53 4.53
N ALA A 43 13.05 -10.66 3.89
CA ALA A 43 13.29 -10.72 2.45
C ALA A 43 12.03 -10.41 1.64
N ALA A 44 10.86 -10.94 2.04
CA ALA A 44 9.59 -10.63 1.38
C ALA A 44 9.23 -9.15 1.51
N LEU A 45 9.42 -8.56 2.71
CA LEU A 45 9.19 -7.13 2.90
C LEU A 45 10.13 -6.29 2.04
N GLN A 46 11.42 -6.64 1.99
CA GLN A 46 12.38 -5.92 1.16
C GLN A 46 11.98 -5.96 -0.33
N GLN A 47 11.54 -7.12 -0.82
CA GLN A 47 11.08 -7.26 -2.20
C GLN A 47 9.83 -6.39 -2.46
N ALA A 48 8.85 -6.40 -1.56
CA ALA A 48 7.64 -5.57 -1.69
C ALA A 48 7.96 -4.07 -1.73
N LEU A 49 8.87 -3.60 -0.86
CA LEU A 49 9.31 -2.20 -0.85
C LEU A 49 10.06 -1.82 -2.13
N ALA A 50 10.96 -2.69 -2.60
CA ALA A 50 11.69 -2.49 -3.84
C ALA A 50 10.74 -2.43 -5.05
N HIS A 51 9.75 -3.32 -5.09
CA HIS A 51 8.71 -3.31 -6.13
C HIS A 51 7.92 -2.01 -6.12
N ASN A 52 7.46 -1.55 -4.95
CA ASN A 52 6.75 -0.28 -4.84
C ASN A 52 7.62 0.91 -5.30
N ALA A 53 8.91 0.93 -4.92
CA ALA A 53 9.84 1.96 -5.37
C ALA A 53 10.05 1.94 -6.89
N MET A 54 10.02 0.77 -7.53
CA MET A 54 10.09 0.65 -8.99
C MET A 54 8.82 1.20 -9.67
N LEU A 55 7.63 0.90 -9.14
CA LEU A 55 6.37 1.44 -9.68
C LEU A 55 6.36 2.97 -9.67
N HIS A 56 6.89 3.60 -8.61
CA HIS A 56 7.02 5.06 -8.51
C HIS A 56 8.01 5.69 -9.50
N LYS A 57 8.92 4.90 -10.09
CA LYS A 57 9.82 5.33 -11.16
C LYS A 57 9.25 5.09 -12.56
N GLY A 58 8.07 4.46 -12.65
CA GLY A 58 7.38 4.20 -13.91
C GLY A 58 6.71 5.43 -14.51
N SER A 59 5.97 5.21 -15.59
CA SER A 59 5.26 6.28 -16.32
C SER A 59 3.92 6.67 -15.70
N LEU A 60 3.43 5.92 -14.71
CA LEU A 60 2.17 6.20 -14.03
C LEU A 60 2.36 7.29 -12.98
N SER A 61 1.45 8.27 -12.97
CA SER A 61 1.38 9.25 -11.90
C SER A 61 0.95 8.61 -10.57
N ALA A 62 1.27 9.27 -9.45
CA ALA A 62 0.81 8.83 -8.13
C ALA A 62 -0.71 8.65 -8.06
N GLN A 63 -1.48 9.52 -8.72
CA GLN A 63 -2.93 9.41 -8.80
C GLN A 63 -3.38 8.15 -9.56
N GLN A 64 -2.70 7.79 -10.65
CA GLN A 64 -3.00 6.55 -11.40
C GLN A 64 -2.63 5.29 -10.60
N LEU A 65 -1.49 5.31 -9.91
CA LEU A 65 -1.07 4.20 -9.04
C LEU A 65 -2.09 3.97 -7.92
N GLU A 66 -2.55 5.03 -7.23
CA GLU A 66 -3.55 4.88 -6.17
C GLU A 66 -4.92 4.45 -6.71
N ALA A 67 -5.31 4.87 -7.92
CA ALA A 67 -6.52 4.36 -8.55
C ALA A 67 -6.47 2.84 -8.79
N ILE A 68 -5.32 2.33 -9.24
CA ILE A 68 -5.08 0.89 -9.43
C ILE A 68 -5.10 0.18 -8.08
N ASN A 69 -4.32 0.67 -7.10
CA ASN A 69 -4.24 0.06 -5.77
C ASN A 69 -5.61 -0.03 -5.09
N LEU A 70 -6.40 1.05 -5.17
CA LEU A 70 -7.74 1.08 -4.59
C LEU A 70 -8.69 0.10 -5.28
N SER A 71 -8.63 0.02 -6.62
CA SER A 71 -9.46 -0.91 -7.41
C SER A 71 -9.11 -2.37 -7.11
N VAL A 72 -7.81 -2.70 -7.04
CA VAL A 72 -7.34 -4.04 -6.68
C VAL A 72 -7.69 -4.38 -5.23
N SER A 73 -7.56 -3.43 -4.30
CA SER A 73 -7.93 -3.64 -2.89
C SER A 73 -9.41 -3.97 -2.73
N GLU A 74 -10.28 -3.28 -3.47
CA GLU A 74 -11.72 -3.60 -3.49
C GLU A 74 -11.97 -4.98 -4.12
N ALA A 75 -11.41 -5.24 -5.31
CA ALA A 75 -11.63 -6.50 -6.03
C ALA A 75 -11.12 -7.74 -5.27
N THR A 76 -10.09 -7.58 -4.45
CA THR A 76 -9.51 -8.65 -3.63
C THR A 76 -10.14 -8.76 -2.25
N GLY A 77 -11.01 -7.82 -1.86
CA GLY A 77 -11.62 -7.79 -0.53
C GLY A 77 -10.61 -7.54 0.60
N CYS A 78 -9.50 -6.86 0.34
CA CYS A 78 -8.51 -6.53 1.36
C CYS A 78 -8.89 -5.24 2.10
N ASP A 79 -9.61 -5.36 3.23
CA ASP A 79 -10.06 -4.20 4.03
C ASP A 79 -8.89 -3.30 4.49
N TYR A 80 -7.77 -3.90 4.90
CA TYR A 80 -6.59 -3.15 5.32
C TYR A 80 -5.98 -2.34 4.17
N CYS A 81 -5.83 -2.98 3.01
CA CYS A 81 -5.31 -2.34 1.80
C CYS A 81 -6.27 -1.22 1.35
N LEU A 82 -7.57 -1.49 1.39
CA LEU A 82 -8.61 -0.55 1.00
C LEU A 82 -8.59 0.71 1.89
N ALA A 83 -8.44 0.54 3.20
CA ALA A 83 -8.31 1.65 4.14
C ALA A 83 -7.00 2.44 3.89
N ALA A 84 -5.88 1.75 3.72
CA ALA A 84 -4.58 2.37 3.46
C ALA A 84 -4.60 3.18 2.15
N HIS A 85 -5.07 2.57 1.06
CA HIS A 85 -5.12 3.21 -0.25
C HIS A 85 -6.24 4.24 -0.38
N THR A 86 -7.29 4.19 0.44
CA THR A 86 -8.25 5.31 0.56
C THR A 86 -7.55 6.56 1.10
N LEU A 87 -6.73 6.42 2.14
CA LEU A 87 -5.96 7.55 2.69
C LEU A 87 -4.95 8.09 1.65
N MET A 88 -4.25 7.19 0.95
CA MET A 88 -3.25 7.58 -0.04
C MET A 88 -3.89 8.20 -1.30
N ALA A 89 -5.02 7.67 -1.77
CA ALA A 89 -5.80 8.25 -2.86
C ALA A 89 -6.25 9.68 -2.54
N LYS A 90 -6.68 9.95 -1.30
CA LYS A 90 -7.01 11.31 -0.85
C LYS A 90 -5.79 12.23 -0.91
N LYS A 91 -4.62 11.76 -0.45
CA LYS A 91 -3.35 12.50 -0.56
C LYS A 91 -2.91 12.72 -2.01
N ALA A 92 -3.25 11.81 -2.91
CA ALA A 92 -3.01 11.92 -4.36
C ALA A 92 -4.06 12.81 -5.07
N GLY A 93 -4.96 13.47 -4.33
CA GLY A 93 -5.86 14.49 -4.84
C GLY A 93 -7.25 13.98 -5.27
N PHE A 94 -7.62 12.74 -4.94
CA PHE A 94 -9.00 12.29 -5.16
C PHE A 94 -9.97 12.85 -4.11
N SER A 95 -11.17 13.24 -4.55
CA SER A 95 -12.29 13.50 -3.65
C SER A 95 -12.88 12.20 -3.10
N SER A 96 -13.62 12.28 -1.99
CA SER A 96 -14.33 11.11 -1.45
C SER A 96 -15.28 10.49 -2.47
N GLU A 97 -15.98 11.30 -3.26
CA GLU A 97 -16.88 10.84 -4.32
C GLU A 97 -16.13 10.06 -5.40
N GLN A 98 -14.96 10.55 -5.82
CA GLN A 98 -14.10 9.85 -6.78
C GLN A 98 -13.56 8.53 -6.22
N ILE A 99 -13.16 8.49 -4.95
CA ILE A 99 -12.73 7.26 -4.27
C ILE A 99 -13.87 6.23 -4.25
N HIS A 100 -15.09 6.63 -3.89
CA HIS A 100 -16.24 5.73 -3.93
C HIS A 100 -16.58 5.26 -5.35
N ALA A 101 -16.46 6.14 -6.34
CA ALA A 101 -16.67 5.78 -7.73
C ALA A 101 -15.57 4.85 -8.28
N LEU A 102 -14.31 5.00 -7.85
CA LEU A 102 -13.21 4.08 -8.18
C LEU A 102 -13.50 2.68 -7.63
N ARG A 103 -13.89 2.60 -6.36
CA ARG A 103 -14.23 1.34 -5.69
C ARG A 103 -15.38 0.60 -6.38
N ARG A 104 -16.38 1.33 -6.87
CA ARG A 104 -17.51 0.75 -7.62
C ARG A 104 -17.21 0.49 -9.10
N GLY A 105 -16.02 0.80 -9.59
CA GLY A 105 -15.69 0.75 -11.02
C GLY A 105 -16.50 1.74 -11.88
N SER A 106 -17.15 2.73 -11.26
CA SER A 106 -18.09 3.65 -11.91
C SER A 106 -17.47 5.01 -12.26
N MET A 107 -16.17 5.18 -12.07
CA MET A 107 -15.45 6.38 -12.50
C MET A 107 -15.43 6.47 -14.02
N ARG A 108 -16.05 7.51 -14.59
CA ARG A 108 -16.04 7.75 -16.03
C ARG A 108 -14.59 7.84 -16.51
N LYS A 109 -14.19 6.96 -17.43
CA LYS A 109 -12.85 6.94 -18.05
C LYS A 109 -12.54 8.33 -18.60
N ARG A 110 -11.77 9.14 -17.85
CA ARG A 110 -11.02 10.24 -18.45
C ARG A 110 -10.06 9.56 -19.42
N ARG A 111 -9.98 9.99 -20.68
CA ARG A 111 -9.18 9.32 -21.75
C ARG A 111 -7.72 9.02 -21.34
N SER A 112 -7.21 9.64 -20.27
CA SER A 112 -5.86 9.44 -19.72
C SER A 112 -5.73 8.50 -18.51
N LEU A 113 -6.82 8.08 -17.83
CA LEU A 113 -6.70 7.46 -16.50
C LEU A 113 -6.79 5.93 -16.48
N MET A 114 -7.51 5.29 -17.40
CA MET A 114 -7.60 3.81 -17.48
C MET A 114 -7.95 3.39 -18.92
N ARG A 115 -6.92 3.16 -19.75
CA ARG A 115 -7.02 2.34 -20.97
C ARG A 115 -6.45 0.97 -20.66
N TRP A 116 -7.21 0.21 -19.90
CA TRP A 116 -7.11 -1.24 -19.82
C TRP A 116 -8.53 -1.78 -19.85
#